data_AF-A0A3C0THT0-F1
#
_entry.id   AF-A0A3C0THT0-F1
#
_cell.length_a   1.000
_cell.length_b   1.000
_cell.length_c   1.000
_cell.angle_alpha   90.00
_cell.angle_beta   90.00
_cell.angle_gamma   90.00
#
_symmetry.space_group_name_H-M   'P 1'
#
loop_
_entity.id
_entity.type
_entity.pdbx_description
1 polymer ?
#
loop_
_entity_poly.entity_id
_entity_poly.type
_entity_poly.pdbx_seq_one_letter_code
_entity_poly.pdbx_strand_id
1 'polypeptide(L)'
;MKDSYLKYRKDDISDKKINVVYIVLDDVGFAQLEGFGSDIHTPNIKKLAGRGLRYNNFHTTAICSATRASLLTGANHHAAGVATVIDTATGYPNSLGHLDPQYATIAQILKEEGYATFAVGKWHLAPLEDASDQGPFDNWPLQKGFDKFYGFM
;
A
#
# COMPACT_ATOMS: atom_id res chain seq x y z
N MET A 1 30.52 -3.12 2.01
CA MET A 1 29.23 -2.41 1.84
C MET A 1 29.45 -1.00 2.35
N LYS A 2 29.18 0.05 1.56
CA LYS A 2 29.16 1.43 2.09
C LYS A 2 27.80 1.65 2.71
N ASP A 3 27.77 2.01 3.98
CA ASP A 3 26.55 2.22 4.76
C ASP A 3 25.60 3.21 4.05
N SER A 4 24.32 2.87 3.98
CA SER A 4 23.29 3.59 3.23
C SER A 4 22.76 4.85 3.95
N TYR A 5 23.64 5.61 4.60
CA TYR A 5 23.31 6.92 5.16
C TYR A 5 23.50 7.99 4.09
N LEU A 6 22.67 7.96 3.05
CA LEU A 6 22.54 9.12 2.17
C LEU A 6 21.96 10.27 3.00
N LYS A 7 22.71 11.38 3.09
CA LYS A 7 22.24 12.62 3.71
C LYS A 7 20.90 13.00 3.10
N TYR A 8 19.87 13.13 3.94
CA TYR A 8 18.59 13.72 3.55
C TYR A 8 18.86 15.01 2.78
N ARG A 9 18.45 15.04 1.51
CA ARG A 9 18.59 16.22 0.67
C ARG A 9 17.42 17.13 1.00
N LYS A 10 17.69 18.12 1.85
CA LYS A 10 16.75 19.21 2.18
C LYS A 10 16.69 20.15 0.99
N ASP A 11 16.16 19.68 -0.14
CA ASP A 11 15.66 20.59 -1.15
C ASP A 11 14.53 21.41 -0.48
N ASP A 12 14.45 22.71 -0.75
CA ASP A 12 13.42 23.56 -0.16
C ASP A 12 12.08 23.26 -0.82
N ILE A 13 11.38 22.24 -0.29
CA ILE A 13 10.08 21.77 -0.78
C ILE A 13 8.92 22.47 -0.06
N SER A 14 9.21 23.49 0.76
CA SER A 14 8.27 24.04 1.74
C SER A 14 6.96 24.56 1.13
N ASP A 15 6.97 24.97 -0.14
CA ASP A 15 5.79 25.49 -0.84
C ASP A 15 5.29 24.63 -2.02
N LYS A 16 5.91 23.47 -2.32
CA LYS A 16 5.53 22.66 -3.49
C LYS A 16 5.01 21.28 -3.09
N LYS A 17 3.70 21.07 -3.32
CA LYS A 17 3.09 19.73 -3.23
C LYS A 17 3.80 18.77 -4.20
N ILE A 18 4.30 17.64 -3.67
CA ILE A 18 5.03 16.64 -4.44
C ILE A 18 4.11 15.52 -4.88
N ASN A 19 4.27 15.02 -6.10
CA ASN A 19 3.52 13.84 -6.52
C ASN A 19 4.05 12.60 -5.79
N VAL A 20 3.16 11.89 -5.10
CA VAL A 20 3.46 10.64 -4.41
C VAL A 20 2.94 9.48 -5.25
N VAL A 21 3.79 8.49 -5.50
CA VAL A 21 3.43 7.27 -6.26
C VAL A 21 3.86 6.05 -5.46
N TYR A 22 2.90 5.22 -5.07
CA TYR A 22 3.16 3.90 -4.49
C TYR A 22 3.08 2.82 -5.56
N ILE A 23 4.15 2.03 -5.68
CA ILE A 23 4.20 0.84 -6.53
C ILE A 23 4.32 -0.35 -5.60
N VAL A 24 3.28 -1.18 -5.56
CA VAL A 24 3.21 -2.37 -4.72
C VAL A 24 3.19 -3.58 -5.63
N LEU A 25 4.19 -4.45 -5.49
CA LEU A 25 4.26 -5.72 -6.21
C LEU A 25 3.57 -6.80 -5.36
N ASP A 26 2.78 -7.66 -6.01
CA ASP A 26 2.11 -8.78 -5.35
C ASP A 26 3.02 -10.02 -5.41
N ASP A 27 3.23 -10.69 -4.28
CA ASP A 27 4.00 -11.93 -4.14
C ASP A 27 5.44 -11.90 -4.68
N VAL A 28 6.11 -10.74 -4.61
CA VAL A 28 7.52 -10.60 -4.97
C VAL A 28 8.43 -10.76 -3.75
N GLY A 29 9.28 -11.79 -3.81
CA GLY A 29 10.32 -12.07 -2.82
C GLY A 29 11.55 -11.18 -2.96
N PHE A 30 12.29 -11.03 -1.86
CA PHE A 30 13.47 -10.16 -1.76
C PHE A 30 14.51 -10.41 -2.86
N ALA A 31 14.83 -11.67 -3.14
CA ALA A 31 15.87 -12.07 -4.09
C ALA A 31 15.37 -12.18 -5.55
N GLN A 32 14.15 -11.73 -5.87
CA GLN A 32 13.61 -11.79 -7.24
C GLN A 32 13.92 -10.55 -8.08
N LEU A 33 14.44 -9.47 -7.48
CA LEU A 33 14.80 -8.25 -8.21
C LEU A 33 16.32 -8.20 -8.46
N GLU A 34 16.74 -7.80 -9.67
CA GLU A 34 18.16 -7.71 -10.07
C GLU A 34 18.98 -6.86 -9.09
N GLY A 35 18.35 -5.83 -8.53
CA GLY A 35 18.93 -4.96 -7.50
C GLY A 35 19.28 -5.68 -6.19
N PHE A 36 18.87 -6.93 -5.98
CA PHE A 36 19.15 -7.72 -4.78
C PHE A 36 19.86 -9.05 -5.09
N GLY A 37 20.40 -9.20 -6.31
CA GLY A 37 21.18 -10.38 -6.71
C GLY A 37 20.41 -11.43 -7.52
N SER A 38 19.20 -11.10 -8.00
CA SER A 38 18.43 -11.95 -8.90
C SER A 38 19.02 -12.02 -10.30
N ASP A 39 18.86 -13.16 -10.97
CA ASP A 39 19.09 -13.32 -12.41
C ASP A 39 17.91 -12.83 -13.27
N ILE A 40 16.77 -12.48 -12.64
CA ILE A 40 15.60 -11.94 -13.35
C ILE A 40 15.92 -10.54 -13.84
N HIS A 41 15.81 -10.33 -15.15
CA HIS A 41 16.09 -9.05 -15.78
C HIS A 41 15.03 -8.00 -15.42
N THR A 42 15.38 -7.02 -14.58
CA THR A 42 14.46 -5.97 -14.09
C THR A 42 15.04 -4.56 -14.32
N PRO A 43 15.35 -4.18 -15.56
CA PRO A 43 16.20 -3.02 -15.87
C PRO A 43 15.63 -1.69 -15.35
N ASN A 44 14.30 -1.52 -15.37
CA ASN A 44 13.65 -0.31 -14.88
C ASN A 44 13.70 -0.19 -13.36
N ILE A 45 13.49 -1.30 -12.63
CA ILE A 45 13.59 -1.33 -11.17
C ILE A 45 15.04 -1.12 -10.75
N LYS A 46 16.00 -1.76 -11.43
CA LYS A 46 17.44 -1.53 -11.22
C LYS A 46 17.82 -0.06 -11.44
N LYS A 47 17.31 0.58 -12.49
CA LYS A 47 17.54 2.01 -12.77
C LYS A 47 16.95 2.91 -11.68
N LEU A 48 15.77 2.58 -11.16
CA LEU A 48 15.14 3.31 -10.05
C LEU A 48 15.98 3.17 -8.76
N ALA A 49 16.35 1.93 -8.40
CA ALA A 49 17.18 1.64 -7.23
C ALA A 49 18.56 2.30 -7.30
N GLY A 50 19.18 2.37 -8.49
CA GLY A 50 20.48 3.03 -8.70
C GLY A 50 20.44 4.56 -8.61
N ARG A 51 19.25 5.17 -8.61
CA ARG A 51 19.04 6.63 -8.53
C ARG A 51 18.36 7.07 -7.24
N GLY A 52 18.09 6.15 -6.32
CA GLY A 52 17.32 6.41 -5.10
C GLY A 52 17.86 5.65 -3.89
N LEU A 53 17.01 5.52 -2.88
CA LEU A 53 17.28 4.70 -1.71
C LEU A 53 16.89 3.25 -1.97
N ARG A 54 17.69 2.33 -1.41
CA ARG A 54 17.40 0.89 -1.42
C ARG A 54 17.55 0.37 0.01
N TYR A 55 16.56 -0.37 0.46
CA TYR A 55 16.51 -0.95 1.80
C TYR A 55 16.79 -2.45 1.71
N ASN A 56 17.71 -2.95 2.53
CA ASN A 56 17.97 -4.39 2.72
C ASN A 56 17.26 -4.96 3.97
N ASN A 57 16.55 -4.10 4.71
CA ASN A 57 15.77 -4.45 5.89
C ASN A 57 14.42 -3.71 5.87
N PHE A 58 13.53 -4.15 4.99
CA PHE A 58 12.16 -3.66 4.86
C PHE A 58 11.21 -4.83 5.10
N HIS A 59 10.18 -4.62 5.92
CA HIS A 59 9.27 -5.67 6.33
C HIS A 59 7.84 -5.37 5.89
N THR A 60 7.17 -6.40 5.39
CA THR A 60 5.73 -6.44 5.18
C THR A 60 5.11 -7.41 6.19
N THR A 61 3.78 -7.52 6.20
CA THR A 61 3.16 -8.70 6.83
C THR A 61 3.30 -9.90 5.90
N ALA A 62 2.93 -11.09 6.39
CA ALA A 62 3.01 -12.31 5.58
C ALA A 62 1.90 -12.45 4.53
N ILE A 63 0.87 -11.58 4.57
CA ILE A 63 -0.36 -11.72 3.78
C ILE A 63 -0.72 -10.39 3.10
N CYS A 64 -1.22 -10.48 1.87
CA CYS A 64 -1.60 -9.36 1.01
C CYS A 64 -2.56 -8.36 1.67
N SER A 65 -3.75 -8.79 2.13
CA SER A 65 -4.73 -7.89 2.79
C SER A 65 -4.13 -7.19 4.00
N ALA A 66 -3.45 -7.93 4.88
CA ALA A 66 -2.81 -7.38 6.08
C ALA A 66 -1.71 -6.35 5.72
N THR A 67 -0.89 -6.62 4.70
CA THR A 67 0.15 -5.68 4.24
C THR A 67 -0.48 -4.42 3.65
N ARG A 68 -1.54 -4.55 2.85
CA ARG A 68 -2.26 -3.41 2.26
C ARG A 68 -2.95 -2.58 3.33
N ALA A 69 -3.51 -3.21 4.36
CA ALA A 69 -4.11 -2.52 5.49
C ALA A 69 -3.07 -1.65 6.21
N SER A 70 -1.92 -2.22 6.58
CA SER A 70 -0.84 -1.45 7.20
C SER A 70 -0.25 -0.38 6.28
N LEU A 71 -0.10 -0.66 4.98
CA LEU A 71 0.41 0.32 4.02
C LEU A 71 -0.50 1.55 3.91
N LEU A 72 -1.81 1.35 3.82
CA LEU A 72 -2.74 2.45 3.62
C LEU A 72 -3.04 3.21 4.90
N THR A 73 -3.08 2.54 6.05
CA THR A 73 -3.46 3.18 7.33
C THR A 73 -2.26 3.66 8.16
N GLY A 74 -1.07 3.12 7.91
CA GLY A 74 0.09 3.27 8.81
C GLY A 74 -0.06 2.53 10.14
N ALA A 75 -1.15 1.79 10.35
CA ALA A 75 -1.43 1.07 11.59
C ALA A 75 -0.99 -0.39 11.54
N ASN A 76 -0.85 -1.00 12.71
CA ASN A 76 -0.73 -2.46 12.79
C ASN A 76 -1.99 -3.11 12.21
N HIS A 77 -1.84 -4.11 11.33
CA HIS A 77 -2.95 -4.71 10.61
C HIS A 77 -4.01 -5.36 11.53
N HIS A 78 -3.63 -5.90 12.71
CA HIS A 78 -4.61 -6.36 13.69
C HIS A 78 -5.41 -5.22 14.28
N ALA A 79 -4.78 -4.08 14.56
CA ALA A 79 -5.49 -2.90 15.07
C ALA A 79 -6.43 -2.34 13.99
N ALA A 80 -6.00 -2.34 12.72
CA ALA A 80 -6.81 -1.92 11.59
C ALA A 80 -7.94 -2.90 11.20
N GLY A 81 -8.16 -3.99 11.95
CA GLY A 81 -9.24 -4.95 11.70
C GLY A 81 -8.93 -6.03 10.65
N VAL A 82 -7.68 -6.18 10.22
CA VAL A 82 -7.26 -7.10 9.13
C VAL A 82 -6.15 -8.04 9.61
N ALA A 83 -6.51 -9.06 10.39
CA ALA A 83 -5.55 -10.06 10.90
C ALA A 83 -4.91 -10.94 9.81
N THR A 84 -5.64 -11.24 8.74
CA THR A 84 -5.24 -12.19 7.68
C THR A 84 -5.88 -11.77 6.35
N VAL A 85 -6.08 -12.70 5.41
CA VAL A 85 -6.84 -12.51 4.17
C VAL A 85 -8.23 -11.98 4.52
N ILE A 86 -8.65 -10.89 3.85
CA ILE A 86 -9.88 -10.17 4.19
C ILE A 86 -11.13 -11.05 4.07
N ASP A 87 -11.09 -12.03 3.16
CA ASP A 87 -12.17 -12.98 2.85
C ASP A 87 -12.41 -14.03 3.95
N THR A 88 -11.49 -14.17 4.92
CA THR A 88 -11.62 -15.13 6.03
C THR A 88 -11.87 -14.41 7.36
N ALA A 89 -12.64 -13.33 7.31
CA ALA A 89 -12.99 -12.55 8.49
C ALA A 89 -13.72 -13.42 9.52
N THR A 90 -13.46 -13.15 10.80
CA THR A 90 -14.05 -13.91 11.91
C THR A 90 -15.06 -13.10 12.71
N GLY A 91 -15.17 -11.79 12.44
CA GLY A 91 -16.03 -10.85 13.16
C GLY A 91 -15.45 -10.35 14.49
N TYR A 92 -14.27 -10.83 14.90
CA TYR A 92 -13.55 -10.26 16.04
C TYR A 92 -12.94 -8.90 15.69
N PRO A 93 -12.68 -8.02 16.66
CA PRO A 93 -12.18 -6.66 16.40
C PRO A 93 -10.91 -6.58 15.55
N ASN A 94 -10.06 -7.61 15.59
CA ASN A 94 -8.83 -7.69 14.80
C ASN A 94 -9.02 -8.32 13.41
N SER A 95 -10.24 -8.75 13.06
CA SER A 95 -10.58 -9.53 11.85
C SER A 95 -12.02 -9.21 11.43
N LEU A 96 -12.24 -7.94 11.11
CA LEU A 96 -13.55 -7.34 10.81
C LEU A 96 -14.07 -7.65 9.41
N GLY A 97 -13.19 -8.03 8.47
CA GLY A 97 -13.53 -8.11 7.04
C GLY A 97 -13.50 -6.75 6.35
N HIS A 98 -13.09 -5.69 7.06
CA HIS A 98 -12.86 -4.37 6.48
C HIS A 98 -11.83 -3.60 7.32
N LEU A 99 -11.39 -2.45 6.81
CA LEU A 99 -10.60 -1.52 7.62
C LEU A 99 -11.47 -0.92 8.73
N ASP A 100 -10.97 -0.94 9.96
CA ASP A 100 -11.60 -0.23 11.08
C ASP A 100 -11.69 1.28 10.77
N PRO A 101 -12.89 1.89 10.81
CA PRO A 101 -13.10 3.31 10.50
C PRO A 101 -12.29 4.29 11.35
N GLN A 102 -11.76 3.89 12.50
CA GLN A 102 -10.90 4.74 13.31
C GLN A 102 -9.55 5.07 12.63
N TYR A 103 -9.13 4.27 11.64
CA TYR A 103 -7.89 4.48 10.90
C TYR A 103 -8.16 5.05 9.51
N ALA A 104 -7.86 6.34 9.34
CA ALA A 104 -7.88 6.96 8.02
C ALA A 104 -6.80 6.36 7.12
N THR A 105 -7.10 6.19 5.84
CA THR A 105 -6.10 5.85 4.85
C THR A 105 -5.28 7.09 4.45
N ILE A 106 -4.06 6.86 3.96
CA ILE A 106 -3.22 7.90 3.37
C ILE A 106 -3.91 8.61 2.22
N ALA A 107 -4.80 7.94 1.47
CA ALA A 107 -5.57 8.56 0.41
C ALA A 107 -6.60 9.56 0.95
N GLN A 108 -7.31 9.22 2.03
CA GLN A 108 -8.22 10.17 2.71
C GLN A 108 -7.47 11.39 3.23
N ILE A 109 -6.32 11.17 3.89
CA ILE A 109 -5.47 12.26 4.41
C ILE A 109 -4.96 13.16 3.27
N LEU A 110 -4.42 12.57 2.19
CA LEU A 110 -3.92 13.34 1.05
C LEU A 110 -5.04 14.10 0.32
N LYS A 111 -6.25 13.53 0.27
CA LYS A 111 -7.41 14.19 -0.32
C LYS A 111 -7.83 15.43 0.47
N GLU A 112 -7.81 15.38 1.80
CA GLU A 112 -8.02 16.57 2.66
C GLU A 112 -6.95 17.64 2.40
N GLU A 113 -5.72 17.22 2.10
CA GLU A 113 -4.62 18.10 1.68
C GLU A 113 -4.70 18.52 0.21
N GLY A 114 -5.83 18.30 -0.48
CA GLY A 114 -6.07 18.76 -1.85
C GLY A 114 -5.30 18.02 -2.94
N TYR A 115 -4.84 16.79 -2.68
CA TYR A 115 -4.31 15.92 -3.72
C TYR A 115 -5.46 15.28 -4.51
N ALA A 116 -5.24 15.11 -5.82
CA ALA A 116 -6.02 14.18 -6.61
C ALA A 116 -5.47 12.76 -6.38
N THR A 117 -6.36 11.81 -6.11
CA THR A 117 -5.99 10.47 -5.64
C THR A 117 -6.48 9.38 -6.59
N PHE A 118 -5.61 8.44 -6.94
CA PHE A 118 -5.90 7.39 -7.91
C PHE A 118 -5.34 6.05 -7.42
N ALA A 119 -6.13 4.99 -7.56
CA ALA A 119 -5.71 3.62 -7.31
C ALA A 119 -5.84 2.78 -8.59
N VAL A 120 -4.84 1.94 -8.86
CA VAL A 120 -4.83 1.04 -10.02
C VAL A 120 -4.35 -0.34 -9.60
N GLY A 121 -5.08 -1.39 -9.98
CA GLY A 121 -4.73 -2.79 -9.70
C GLY A 121 -5.54 -3.40 -8.55
N LYS A 122 -4.89 -4.27 -7.78
CA LYS A 122 -5.53 -5.06 -6.72
C LYS A 122 -5.89 -4.21 -5.50
N TRP A 123 -7.11 -4.31 -5.01
CA TRP A 123 -7.55 -3.65 -3.78
C TRP A 123 -7.34 -4.52 -2.53
N HIS A 124 -8.03 -5.66 -2.46
CA HIS A 124 -7.96 -6.71 -1.43
C HIS A 124 -8.17 -6.26 0.02
N LEU A 125 -9.01 -5.24 0.20
CA LEU A 125 -9.46 -4.68 1.49
C LEU A 125 -10.98 -4.56 1.58
N ALA A 126 -11.69 -5.29 0.73
CA ALA A 126 -13.10 -5.61 0.85
C ALA A 126 -13.28 -7.10 0.52
N PRO A 127 -14.16 -7.84 1.21
CA PRO A 127 -14.45 -9.23 0.91
C PRO A 127 -15.08 -9.36 -0.47
N LEU A 128 -14.86 -10.48 -1.15
CA LEU A 128 -15.49 -10.72 -2.46
C LEU A 128 -17.02 -10.74 -2.41
N GLU A 129 -17.62 -11.10 -1.27
CA GLU A 129 -19.08 -11.03 -1.07
C GLU A 129 -19.62 -9.59 -1.14
N ASP A 130 -18.81 -8.60 -0.77
CA ASP A 130 -19.14 -7.17 -0.84
C ASP A 130 -18.77 -6.56 -2.21
N ALA A 131 -18.07 -7.32 -3.06
CA ALA A 131 -17.63 -6.90 -4.40
C ALA A 131 -18.68 -7.17 -5.48
N SER A 132 -19.95 -6.92 -5.16
CA SER A 132 -21.07 -7.07 -6.09
C SER A 132 -21.61 -5.72 -6.56
N ASP A 133 -22.39 -5.72 -7.64
CA ASP A 133 -23.11 -4.52 -8.11
C ASP A 133 -24.16 -4.01 -7.11
N GLN A 134 -24.48 -4.78 -6.06
CA GLN A 134 -25.40 -4.39 -5.00
C GLN A 134 -24.69 -3.78 -3.78
N GLY A 135 -23.35 -3.84 -3.73
CA GLY A 135 -22.57 -3.42 -2.57
C GLY A 135 -22.62 -4.44 -1.42
N PRO A 136 -22.26 -4.03 -0.19
CA PRO A 136 -21.98 -2.65 0.23
C PRO A 136 -20.71 -2.04 -0.40
N PHE A 137 -20.69 -0.71 -0.57
CA PHE A 137 -19.58 0.00 -1.20
C PHE A 137 -18.63 0.67 -0.21
N ASP A 138 -18.90 0.61 1.10
CA ASP A 138 -18.19 1.39 2.12
C ASP A 138 -16.69 1.09 2.21
N ASN A 139 -16.29 -0.10 1.76
CA ASN A 139 -14.92 -0.57 1.78
C ASN A 139 -14.24 -0.60 0.42
N TRP A 140 -14.89 -0.03 -0.60
CA TRP A 140 -14.30 0.09 -1.92
C TRP A 140 -13.28 1.23 -1.96
N PRO A 141 -12.32 1.24 -2.92
CA PRO A 141 -11.29 2.27 -3.02
C PRO A 141 -11.84 3.69 -3.02
N LEU A 142 -12.98 3.92 -3.68
CA LEU A 142 -13.58 5.25 -3.81
C LEU A 142 -14.08 5.80 -2.46
N GLN A 143 -14.59 4.91 -1.60
CA GLN A 143 -15.03 5.23 -0.24
C GLN A 143 -13.86 5.28 0.76
N LYS A 144 -12.68 4.81 0.36
CA LYS A 144 -11.42 4.92 1.13
C LYS A 144 -10.48 5.98 0.58
N GLY A 145 -11.05 7.06 0.05
CA GLY A 145 -10.33 8.29 -0.24
C GLY A 145 -9.73 8.41 -1.63
N PHE A 146 -9.86 7.41 -2.50
CA PHE A 146 -9.44 7.53 -3.90
C PHE A 146 -10.52 8.21 -4.76
N ASP A 147 -10.14 9.15 -5.62
CA ASP A 147 -11.08 9.80 -6.56
C ASP A 147 -11.40 8.91 -7.76
N LYS A 148 -10.45 8.07 -8.17
CA LYS A 148 -10.62 7.08 -9.25
C LYS A 148 -9.98 5.75 -8.90
N PHE A 149 -10.61 4.70 -9.39
CA PHE A 149 -10.12 3.34 -9.28
C PHE A 149 -10.28 2.58 -10.60
N TYR A 150 -9.25 1.82 -10.98
CA TYR A 150 -9.32 0.86 -12.08
C TYR A 150 -8.56 -0.41 -11.68
N GLY A 151 -9.27 -1.53 -11.55
CA GLY A 151 -8.64 -2.75 -11.08
C GLY A 151 -9.63 -3.83 -10.67
N PHE A 152 -9.24 -4.63 -9.69
CA PHE A 152 -10.04 -5.73 -9.16
C PHE A 152 -9.99 -5.74 -7.63
N MET A 153 -11.05 -6.30 -7.06
CA MET A 153 -11.30 -6.33 -5.62
C MET A 153 -10.47 -7.41 -4.93
#